data_AF-A0A382INF9-F1
#
_entry.id   AF-A0A382INF9-F1
#
_cell.length_a   1.000
_cell.length_b   1.000
_cell.length_c   1.000
_cell.angle_alpha   90.00
_cell.angle_beta   90.00
_cell.angle_gamma   90.00
#
_symmetry.space_group_name_H-M   'P 1'
#
loop_
_entity.id
_entity.type
_entity.pdbx_description
1 polymer ?
#
loop_
_entity_poly.entity_id
_entity_poly.type
_entity_poly.pdbx_seq_one_letter_code
_entity_poly.pdbx_strand_id
1 'polypeptide(L)'
;MQVFEVKTLIDITQTGQTKFKSHDKLLINQQANWNTFLQVLSMRINPLFVDKPQAETIDTSEEFGSDYKEGSEHKVWTFKFTSERDGAVTESLLQEDFDLIPVIKGLTETIINNNDVFRTRDVQARNIVFKLVDNVAFDD
;
A
#
# COMPACT_ATOMS: atom_id res chain seq x y z
N MET A 1 2.32 18.53 -10.61
CA MET A 1 2.70 17.11 -10.42
C MET A 1 2.32 16.66 -9.01
N GLN A 2 1.36 15.75 -8.91
CA GLN A 2 0.80 15.28 -7.64
C GLN A 2 1.58 14.09 -7.06
N VAL A 3 2.14 14.24 -5.87
CA VAL A 3 2.83 13.16 -5.16
C VAL A 3 1.89 12.52 -4.14
N PHE A 4 1.64 11.23 -4.31
CA PHE A 4 0.85 10.44 -3.38
C PHE A 4 1.78 9.59 -2.50
N GLU A 5 1.48 9.59 -1.21
CA GLU A 5 2.03 8.64 -0.25
C GLU A 5 0.96 7.62 0.11
N VAL A 6 1.36 6.35 0.06
CA VAL A 6 0.55 5.22 0.46
C VAL A 6 1.19 4.61 1.70
N LYS A 7 0.38 4.41 2.73
CA LYS A 7 0.78 3.63 3.90
C LYS A 7 -0.13 2.43 4.05
N THR A 8 0.42 1.26 4.31
CA THR A 8 -0.36 0.04 4.51
C THR A 8 0.23 -0.85 5.59
N LEU A 9 -0.65 -1.58 6.28
CA LEU A 9 -0.29 -2.64 7.24
C LEU A 9 -0.07 -3.99 6.54
N ILE A 10 -0.25 -4.07 5.23
CA ILE A 10 -0.01 -5.27 4.43
C ILE A 10 1.42 -5.27 3.91
N ASP A 11 2.10 -6.40 4.02
CA ASP A 11 3.45 -6.55 3.50
C ASP A 11 3.47 -6.51 1.97
N ILE A 12 3.96 -5.37 1.44
CA ILE A 12 4.16 -5.11 0.01
C ILE A 12 5.65 -5.02 -0.35
N THR A 13 6.52 -5.75 0.37
CA THR A 13 7.97 -5.71 0.15
C THR A 13 8.34 -6.18 -1.27
N GLN A 14 9.03 -5.31 -2.03
CA GLN A 14 9.51 -5.63 -3.37
C GLN A 14 10.85 -6.42 -3.32
N THR A 15 10.76 -7.75 -3.28
CA THR A 15 11.92 -8.65 -3.18
C THR A 15 12.56 -9.02 -4.54
N GLY A 16 11.83 -8.85 -5.64
CA GLY A 16 12.19 -9.29 -6.99
C GLY A 16 12.12 -10.81 -7.20
N GLN A 17 11.67 -11.58 -6.20
CA GLN A 17 11.65 -13.04 -6.23
C GLN A 17 10.37 -13.58 -6.86
N THR A 18 10.51 -14.65 -7.65
CA THR A 18 9.38 -15.36 -8.25
C THR A 18 9.56 -16.85 -8.05
N LYS A 19 8.52 -17.64 -8.31
CA LYS A 19 8.57 -19.12 -8.26
C LYS A 19 9.65 -19.74 -9.17
N PHE A 20 10.18 -18.98 -10.12
CA PHE A 20 11.26 -19.41 -11.02
C PHE A 20 12.66 -18.97 -10.54
N LYS A 21 12.73 -18.01 -9.61
CA LYS A 21 13.99 -17.42 -9.10
C LYS A 21 14.35 -17.90 -7.69
N SER A 22 13.37 -18.30 -6.89
CA SER A 22 13.56 -18.71 -5.51
C SER A 22 12.62 -19.85 -5.13
N HIS A 23 12.99 -20.61 -4.09
CA HIS A 23 12.12 -21.57 -3.41
C HIS A 23 11.58 -21.03 -2.08
N ASP A 24 12.04 -19.84 -1.66
CA ASP A 24 11.58 -19.18 -0.46
C ASP A 24 10.17 -18.60 -0.68
N LYS A 25 9.18 -19.27 -0.10
CA LYS A 25 7.76 -18.89 -0.21
C LYS A 25 7.48 -17.51 0.37
N LEU A 26 8.19 -17.10 1.43
CA LEU A 26 7.97 -15.79 2.06
C LEU A 26 8.33 -14.69 1.06
N LEU A 27 9.54 -14.75 0.48
CA LEU A 27 10.01 -13.75 -0.47
C LEU A 27 9.16 -13.70 -1.75
N ILE A 28 8.68 -14.86 -2.21
CA ILE A 28 7.79 -14.97 -3.38
C ILE A 28 6.43 -14.32 -3.08
N ASN A 29 5.85 -14.59 -1.90
CA ASN A 29 4.55 -14.07 -1.53
C ASN A 29 4.59 -12.55 -1.27
N GLN A 30 5.65 -12.04 -0.66
CA GLN A 30 5.90 -10.59 -0.55
C GLN A 30 5.92 -9.92 -1.92
N GLN A 31 6.66 -10.50 -2.87
CA GLN A 31 6.68 -9.98 -4.24
C GLN A 31 5.31 -10.09 -4.92
N ALA A 32 4.53 -11.13 -4.63
CA ALA A 32 3.18 -11.28 -5.18
C ALA A 32 2.24 -10.17 -4.67
N ASN A 33 2.25 -9.84 -3.38
CA ASN A 33 1.51 -8.69 -2.85
C ASN A 33 1.94 -7.37 -3.50
N TRP A 34 3.25 -7.14 -3.64
CA TRP A 34 3.76 -5.98 -4.36
C TRP A 34 3.27 -5.92 -5.82
N ASN A 35 3.27 -7.04 -6.52
CA ASN A 35 2.77 -7.11 -7.89
C ASN A 35 1.28 -6.80 -7.96
N THR A 36 0.47 -7.34 -7.04
CA THR A 36 -0.96 -7.01 -6.94
C THR A 36 -1.16 -5.52 -6.71
N PHE A 37 -0.43 -4.94 -5.75
CA PHE A 37 -0.48 -3.51 -5.46
C PHE A 37 -0.19 -2.65 -6.70
N LEU A 38 0.93 -2.94 -7.39
CA LEU A 38 1.29 -2.20 -8.60
C LEU A 38 0.29 -2.40 -9.74
N GLN A 39 -0.27 -3.60 -9.92
CA GLN A 39 -1.25 -3.87 -10.98
C GLN A 39 -2.51 -3.04 -10.79
N VAL A 40 -3.05 -2.99 -9.56
CA VAL A 40 -4.23 -2.18 -9.23
C VAL A 40 -3.95 -0.70 -9.50
N LEU A 41 -2.83 -0.18 -9.00
CA LEU A 41 -2.42 1.20 -9.25
C LEU A 41 -2.26 1.50 -10.76
N SER A 42 -1.75 0.52 -11.51
CA SER A 42 -1.48 0.64 -12.94
C SER A 42 -2.74 0.61 -13.82
N MET A 43 -3.92 0.32 -13.25
CA MET A 43 -5.18 0.34 -14.02
C MET A 43 -5.61 1.75 -14.40
N ARG A 44 -5.21 2.77 -13.62
CA ARG A 44 -5.57 4.18 -13.86
C ARG A 44 -4.44 5.00 -14.44
N ILE A 45 -3.21 4.74 -13.99
CA ILE A 45 -2.04 5.55 -14.31
C ILE A 45 -0.85 4.66 -14.60
N ASN A 46 0.16 5.19 -15.27
CA ASN A 46 1.50 4.62 -15.23
C ASN A 46 2.25 5.29 -14.05
N PRO A 47 2.37 4.65 -12.88
CA PRO A 47 2.96 5.29 -11.72
C PRO A 47 4.47 5.49 -11.91
N LEU A 48 4.95 6.71 -11.66
CA LEU A 48 6.37 7.01 -11.60
C LEU A 48 6.82 7.00 -10.13
N PHE A 49 7.88 6.25 -9.84
CA PHE A 49 8.46 6.14 -8.50
C PHE A 49 9.95 5.80 -8.60
N VAL A 50 10.74 6.31 -7.64
CA VAL A 50 12.20 6.09 -7.58
C VAL A 50 12.54 4.98 -6.59
N ASP A 51 11.82 4.94 -5.46
CA ASP A 51 12.12 4.07 -4.35
C ASP A 51 11.14 2.92 -4.22
N LYS A 52 11.63 1.84 -3.61
CA LYS A 52 10.82 0.69 -3.22
C LYS A 52 10.04 1.01 -1.94
N PRO A 53 8.94 0.28 -1.65
CA PRO A 53 8.26 0.39 -0.36
C PRO A 53 9.24 0.21 0.81
N GLN A 54 9.20 1.13 1.76
CA GLN A 54 9.99 1.08 2.99
C GLN A 54 9.11 0.62 4.14
N ALA A 55 9.65 -0.27 4.98
CA ALA A 55 8.93 -0.80 6.13
C ALA A 55 9.53 -0.28 7.43
N GLU A 56 8.70 0.29 8.29
CA GLU A 56 9.08 0.81 9.61
C GLU A 56 8.05 0.41 10.66
N THR A 57 8.48 0.27 11.92
CA THR A 57 7.54 0.08 13.04
C THR A 57 7.26 1.44 13.64
N ILE A 58 6.01 1.88 13.55
CA ILE A 58 5.57 3.22 13.99
C ILE A 58 4.25 3.12 14.75
N ASP A 59 3.94 4.14 15.55
CA ASP A 59 2.62 4.29 16.17
C ASP A 59 1.58 4.61 15.09
N THR A 60 0.52 3.80 15.00
CA THR A 60 -0.53 3.94 13.99
C THR A 60 -1.92 4.25 14.54
N SER A 61 -1.99 4.69 15.81
CA SER A 61 -3.24 4.90 16.57
C SER A 61 -4.28 5.80 15.88
N GLU A 62 -3.84 6.70 14.99
CA GLU A 62 -4.73 7.65 14.30
C GLU A 62 -4.86 7.45 12.78
N GLU A 63 -4.06 6.57 12.16
CA GLU A 63 -4.01 6.47 10.69
C GLU A 63 -4.91 5.35 10.12
N PHE A 64 -4.96 4.19 10.77
CA PHE A 64 -5.70 3.01 10.29
C PHE A 64 -7.04 2.83 11.01
N GLY A 65 -7.76 1.76 10.65
CA GLY A 65 -9.03 1.41 11.27
C GLY A 65 -8.90 1.09 12.75
N SER A 66 -10.00 1.20 13.50
CA SER A 66 -9.99 1.03 14.96
C SER A 66 -9.60 -0.36 15.46
N ASP A 67 -9.64 -1.39 14.60
CA ASP A 67 -9.16 -2.74 14.94
C ASP A 67 -7.64 -2.78 15.18
N TYR A 68 -6.91 -1.75 14.73
CA TYR A 68 -5.44 -1.65 14.82
C TYR A 68 -4.96 -0.57 15.80
N LYS A 69 -5.81 -0.22 16.78
CA LYS A 69 -5.46 0.78 17.81
C LYS A 69 -4.84 0.18 19.07
N GLU A 70 -5.08 -1.10 19.33
CA GLU A 70 -4.55 -1.80 20.50
C GLU A 70 -3.12 -2.28 20.22
N GLY A 71 -2.15 -1.89 21.06
CA GLY A 71 -0.74 -2.16 20.81
C GLY A 71 -0.21 -1.32 19.65
N SER A 72 -0.30 0.01 19.79
CA SER A 72 -0.26 1.03 18.73
C SER A 72 0.95 1.00 17.79
N GLU A 73 2.00 0.25 18.10
CA GLU A 73 3.14 0.05 17.21
C GLU A 73 2.89 -1.09 16.22
N HIS A 74 2.80 -0.73 14.95
CA HIS A 74 2.65 -1.69 13.86
C HIS A 74 3.71 -1.48 12.79
N LYS A 75 4.02 -2.56 12.07
CA LYS A 75 4.88 -2.48 10.89
C LYS A 75 4.06 -1.91 9.74
N VAL A 76 4.51 -0.76 9.22
CA VAL A 76 3.87 0.00 8.15
C VAL A 76 4.79 0.03 6.95
N TRP A 77 4.22 -0.26 5.79
CA TRP A 77 4.88 -0.06 4.50
C TRP A 77 4.45 1.25 3.90
N THR A 78 5.43 2.12 3.66
CA THR A 78 5.26 3.42 3.02
C THR A 78 5.79 3.38 1.60
N PHE A 79 5.00 3.82 0.64
CA PHE A 79 5.36 3.89 -0.77
C PHE A 79 4.89 5.23 -1.37
N LYS A 80 5.76 5.87 -2.17
CA LYS A 80 5.47 7.15 -2.83
C LYS A 80 5.49 6.99 -4.33
N PHE A 81 4.49 7.56 -4.99
CA PHE A 81 4.42 7.61 -6.44
C PHE A 81 3.86 8.94 -6.93
N THR A 82 4.07 9.20 -8.20
CA THR A 82 3.48 10.33 -8.93
C THR A 82 2.90 9.85 -10.27
N SER A 83 2.13 10.71 -10.93
CA SER A 83 1.63 10.49 -12.29
C SER A 83 2.04 11.65 -13.19
N GLU A 84 2.29 11.37 -14.46
CA GLU A 84 2.56 12.40 -15.47
C GLU A 84 1.35 13.31 -15.73
N ARG A 85 0.14 12.83 -15.42
CA ARG A 85 -1.11 13.54 -15.67
C ARG A 85 -1.72 13.97 -14.34
N ASP A 86 -1.67 15.27 -14.08
CA ASP A 86 -2.35 15.86 -12.92
C ASP A 86 -3.86 15.56 -12.95
N GLY A 87 -4.41 15.17 -11.81
CA GLY A 87 -5.83 14.81 -11.66
C GLY A 87 -6.23 13.44 -12.20
N ALA A 88 -5.30 12.61 -12.69
CA ALA A 88 -5.62 11.26 -13.18
C ALA A 88 -6.07 10.30 -12.07
N VAL A 89 -5.66 10.54 -10.82
CA VAL A 89 -6.10 9.81 -9.64
C VAL A 89 -6.41 10.77 -8.50
N THR A 90 -7.31 10.35 -7.63
CA THR A 90 -7.62 11.02 -6.37
C THR A 90 -7.58 9.97 -5.27
N GLU A 91 -7.49 10.39 -4.00
CA GLU A 91 -7.56 9.46 -2.87
C GLU A 91 -8.83 8.61 -2.91
N SER A 92 -9.97 9.20 -3.27
CA SER A 92 -11.23 8.47 -3.43
C SER A 92 -11.13 7.39 -4.51
N LEU A 93 -10.56 7.70 -5.68
CA LEU A 93 -10.41 6.73 -6.78
C LEU A 93 -9.51 5.55 -6.37
N LEU A 94 -8.39 5.85 -5.71
CA LEU A 94 -7.48 4.83 -5.19
C LEU A 94 -8.17 3.97 -4.11
N GLN A 95 -8.97 4.58 -3.24
CA GLN A 95 -9.76 3.84 -2.28
C GLN A 95 -10.75 2.90 -2.95
N GLU A 96 -11.41 3.29 -4.06
CA GLU A 96 -12.33 2.38 -4.75
C GLU A 96 -11.61 1.20 -5.40
N ASP A 97 -10.47 1.45 -6.04
CA ASP A 97 -9.74 0.41 -6.78
C ASP A 97 -9.13 -0.64 -5.87
N PHE A 98 -8.63 -0.20 -4.71
CA PHE A 98 -7.94 -1.08 -3.78
C PHE A 98 -8.89 -1.79 -2.82
N ASP A 99 -10.14 -1.34 -2.65
CA ASP A 99 -11.04 -1.98 -1.70
C ASP A 99 -11.35 -3.43 -2.11
N LEU A 100 -11.22 -4.34 -1.14
CA LEU A 100 -11.47 -5.78 -1.31
C LEU A 100 -10.54 -6.51 -2.29
N ILE A 101 -9.44 -5.88 -2.72
CA ILE A 101 -8.43 -6.56 -3.53
C ILE A 101 -7.71 -7.62 -2.69
N PRO A 102 -7.65 -8.88 -3.14
CA PRO A 102 -7.07 -9.97 -2.36
C PRO A 102 -5.56 -9.84 -2.20
N VAL A 103 -5.06 -10.20 -1.01
CA VAL A 103 -3.65 -10.20 -0.64
C VAL A 103 -3.28 -11.49 0.10
N ILE A 104 -2.00 -11.81 0.10
CA ILE A 104 -1.44 -12.93 0.87
C ILE A 104 -1.11 -12.42 2.28
N LYS A 105 -1.70 -13.07 3.29
CA LYS A 105 -1.40 -12.82 4.71
C LYS A 105 -0.33 -13.75 5.28
N GLY A 106 0.05 -13.50 6.53
CA GLY A 106 0.99 -14.31 7.29
C GLY A 106 2.43 -14.15 6.80
N LEU A 107 2.77 -12.95 6.30
CA LEU A 107 4.14 -12.63 5.89
C LEU A 107 4.89 -12.01 7.07
N THR A 108 5.30 -10.75 6.99
CA THR A 108 6.04 -10.07 8.07
C THR A 108 5.28 -8.92 8.70
N GLU A 109 4.01 -8.74 8.35
CA GLU A 109 3.09 -7.81 9.01
C GLU A 109 2.86 -8.19 10.47
N THR A 110 2.63 -7.17 11.30
CA THR A 110 2.38 -7.33 12.74
C THR A 110 0.91 -7.58 13.06
N ILE A 111 0.02 -7.33 12.11
CA ILE A 111 -1.42 -7.47 12.29
C ILE A 111 -1.90 -8.87 11.93
N ILE A 112 -2.80 -9.42 12.73
CA ILE A 112 -3.54 -10.63 12.38
C ILE A 112 -4.72 -10.18 11.52
N ASN A 113 -4.49 -10.02 10.22
CA ASN A 113 -5.56 -9.64 9.30
C ASN A 113 -6.51 -10.84 9.08
N ASN A 114 -7.76 -10.73 9.56
CA ASN A 114 -8.78 -11.77 9.37
C ASN A 114 -9.37 -11.79 7.95
N ASN A 115 -9.20 -10.70 7.19
CA ASN A 115 -9.74 -10.56 5.85
C ASN A 115 -8.57 -10.43 4.87
N ASP A 116 -8.36 -11.43 4.03
CA ASP A 116 -7.22 -11.55 3.10
C ASP A 116 -7.29 -10.54 1.94
N VAL A 117 -7.57 -9.28 2.24
CA VAL A 117 -7.83 -8.18 1.30
C VAL A 117 -7.29 -6.84 1.82
N PHE A 118 -7.03 -5.92 0.89
CA PHE A 118 -6.96 -4.50 1.19
C PHE A 118 -8.34 -3.97 1.61
N ARG A 119 -8.37 -3.10 2.63
CA ARG A 119 -9.57 -2.43 3.13
C ARG A 119 -9.30 -0.95 3.18
N THR A 120 -10.06 -0.18 2.41
CA THR A 120 -9.86 1.27 2.25
C THR A 120 -10.98 2.05 2.92
N ARG A 121 -12.20 1.51 2.91
CA ARG A 121 -13.44 2.19 3.32
C ARG A 121 -13.98 1.76 4.68
N ASP A 122 -13.56 0.60 5.17
CA ASP A 122 -14.05 0.07 6.44
C ASP A 122 -13.43 0.80 7.63
N VAL A 123 -14.23 1.50 8.42
CA VAL A 123 -13.75 2.31 9.55
C VAL A 123 -13.02 1.47 10.62
N GLN A 124 -13.40 0.19 10.79
CA GLN A 124 -12.77 -0.71 11.75
C GLN A 124 -11.54 -1.39 11.15
N ALA A 125 -11.67 -1.91 9.93
CA ALA A 125 -10.68 -2.80 9.33
C ALA A 125 -9.73 -2.13 8.31
N ARG A 126 -9.81 -0.80 8.09
CA ARG A 126 -8.97 -0.08 7.12
C ARG A 126 -7.48 -0.32 7.36
N ASN A 127 -6.80 -0.95 6.40
CA ASN A 127 -5.41 -1.38 6.49
C ASN A 127 -4.49 -0.73 5.44
N ILE A 128 -5.03 0.20 4.67
CA ILE A 128 -4.29 1.01 3.69
C ILE A 128 -4.90 2.41 3.61
N VAL A 129 -4.05 3.42 3.50
CA VAL A 129 -4.41 4.83 3.38
C VAL A 129 -3.62 5.47 2.25
N PHE A 130 -4.27 6.41 1.56
CA PHE A 130 -3.68 7.21 0.48
C PHE A 130 -3.73 8.67 0.90
N LYS A 131 -2.63 9.39 0.75
CA LYS A 131 -2.53 10.81 1.09
C LYS A 131 -1.85 11.56 -0.05
N LEU A 132 -2.43 12.67 -0.48
CA LEU A 132 -1.74 13.65 -1.33
C LEU A 132 -0.75 14.44 -0.45
N VAL A 133 0.55 14.30 -0.70
CA VAL A 133 1.62 14.92 0.13
C VAL A 133 2.17 16.20 -0.50
N ASP A 134 2.13 16.29 -1.83
CA ASP A 134 2.53 17.51 -2.54
C ASP A 134 1.63 17.74 -3.75
N ASN A 135 1.23 18.98 -3.94
CA ASN A 135 0.50 19.47 -5.09
C ASN A 135 1.33 20.59 -5.69
N VAL A 136 2.37 20.24 -6.46
CA VAL A 136 3.15 21.25 -7.17
C VAL A 136 2.23 21.83 -8.26
N ALA A 137 1.62 22.97 -7.95
CA ALA A 137 1.02 23.85 -8.95
C ALA A 137 2.14 24.34 -9.86
N PHE A 138 1.98 24.18 -11.16
CA PHE A 138 2.80 24.94 -12.10
C PHE A 138 2.34 26.40 -11.96
N ASP A 139 3.17 27.25 -11.36
CA ASP A 139 3.11 28.68 -11.64
C ASP A 139 3.44 28.87 -13.14
N ASP A 140 2.64 29.74 -13.77
CA ASP A 140 2.48 29.96 -15.21
C ASP A 140 3.78 30.16 -16.03
#